data_AF-A0ABD3R0N0-F1
#
_entry.id   AF-A0ABD3R0N0-F1
#
_cell.length_a   1.000
_cell.length_b   1.000
_cell.length_c   1.000
_cell.angle_alpha   90.00
_cell.angle_beta   90.00
_cell.angle_gamma   90.00
#
_symmetry.space_group_name_H-M   'P 1'
#
loop_
_entity.id
_entity.type
_entity.pdbx_description
1 polymer ?
#
loop_
_entity_poly.entity_id
_entity_poly.type
_entity_poly.pdbx_seq_one_letter_code
_entity_poly.pdbx_strand_id
1 'polypeptide(L)'
;MTATSSPPLHVLRGILRHLKKTLPPSSTPTNDLTLREHILSQYRASRDLPPEKSSALRAMAYDYYVLKTDLAERARLHELDAGADVKLSPKELSRRAAARAGLQLPKLDEWT
;
A
#
# COMPACT_ATOMS: atom_id res chain seq x y z
N MET A 1 -3.64 -30.36 -12.40
CA MET A 1 -3.42 -29.04 -11.79
C MET A 1 -4.30 -28.94 -10.55
N THR A 2 -3.72 -29.22 -9.39
CA THR A 2 -4.45 -29.18 -8.10
C THR A 2 -4.55 -27.74 -7.65
N ALA A 3 -5.71 -27.11 -7.84
CA ALA A 3 -6.01 -25.81 -7.27
C ALA A 3 -5.94 -25.94 -5.73
N THR A 4 -4.80 -25.54 -5.14
CA THR A 4 -4.69 -25.38 -3.70
C THR A 4 -5.65 -24.27 -3.31
N SER A 5 -6.85 -24.66 -2.89
CA SER A 5 -7.90 -23.78 -2.39
C SER A 5 -7.36 -23.02 -1.18
N SER A 6 -6.75 -21.85 -1.40
CA SER A 6 -6.36 -20.97 -0.32
C SER A 6 -7.59 -20.73 0.56
N PRO A 7 -7.51 -20.92 1.89
CA PRO A 7 -8.69 -20.84 2.73
C PRO A 7 -9.28 -19.44 2.58
N PRO A 8 -10.58 -19.29 2.25
CA PRO A 8 -11.19 -18.01 1.88
C PRO A 8 -11.07 -16.95 2.99
N LEU A 9 -10.88 -17.39 4.23
CA LEU A 9 -10.62 -16.54 5.40
C LEU A 9 -9.26 -15.84 5.36
N HIS A 10 -8.22 -16.45 4.80
CA HIS A 10 -6.90 -15.82 4.70
C HIS A 10 -6.96 -14.59 3.79
N VAL A 11 -7.60 -14.75 2.62
CA VAL A 11 -7.79 -13.68 1.64
C VAL A 11 -8.63 -12.55 2.22
N LEU A 12 -9.77 -12.86 2.83
CA LEU A 12 -10.61 -11.86 3.51
C LEU A 12 -9.83 -11.09 4.57
N ARG A 13 -9.10 -11.79 5.45
CA ARG A 13 -8.28 -11.15 6.50
C ARG A 13 -7.16 -10.30 5.90
N GLY A 14 -6.57 -10.74 4.79
CA GLY A 14 -5.59 -9.99 4.01
C GLY A 14 -6.16 -8.67 3.51
N ILE A 15 -7.28 -8.72 2.80
CA ILE A 15 -7.99 -7.53 2.28
C ILE A 15 -8.31 -6.55 3.42
N LEU A 16 -8.91 -7.03 4.50
CA LEU A 16 -9.27 -6.19 5.65
C LEU A 16 -8.05 -5.53 6.32
N ARG A 17 -6.89 -6.18 6.30
CA ARG A 17 -5.63 -5.62 6.81
C ARG A 17 -5.08 -4.54 5.88
N HIS A 18 -5.14 -4.74 4.57
CA HIS A 18 -4.72 -3.71 3.62
C HIS A 18 -5.56 -2.46 3.74
N LEU A 19 -6.89 -2.58 3.83
CA LEU A 19 -7.78 -1.43 4.04
C LEU A 19 -7.37 -0.58 5.25
N LYS A 20 -6.93 -1.23 6.35
CA LYS A 20 -6.44 -0.52 7.53
C LYS A 20 -5.08 0.19 7.32
N LYS A 21 -4.20 -0.36 6.46
CA LYS A 21 -2.85 0.16 6.22
C LYS A 21 -2.80 1.31 5.21
N THR A 22 -3.64 1.29 4.18
CA THR A 22 -3.60 2.27 3.08
C THR A 22 -4.14 3.66 3.43
N LEU A 23 -4.58 3.89 4.67
CA LEU A 23 -5.29 5.11 5.02
C LEU A 23 -4.47 6.10 5.84
N PRO A 24 -4.31 7.35 5.37
CA PRO A 24 -3.80 8.43 6.21
C PRO A 24 -4.81 8.76 7.33
N PRO A 25 -4.38 9.32 8.46
CA PRO A 25 -5.28 9.69 9.58
C PRO A 25 -6.33 10.77 9.25
N SER A 26 -6.37 11.26 8.01
CA SER A 26 -7.22 12.35 7.52
C SER A 26 -8.42 11.89 6.68
N SER A 27 -8.59 10.59 6.40
CA SER A 27 -9.79 10.10 5.71
C SER A 27 -11.01 10.14 6.65
N THR A 28 -12.16 10.53 6.12
CA THR A 28 -13.40 10.56 6.89
C THR A 28 -13.79 9.14 7.35
N PRO A 29 -13.97 8.91 8.67
CA PRO A 29 -14.14 7.57 9.23
C PRO A 29 -15.41 6.84 8.75
N THR A 30 -16.35 7.57 8.16
CA THR A 30 -17.64 7.06 7.67
C THR A 30 -17.50 6.21 6.41
N ASN A 31 -16.62 6.56 5.47
CA ASN A 31 -16.44 5.79 4.23
C ASN A 31 -15.69 4.46 4.46
N ASP A 32 -14.94 4.37 5.56
CA ASP A 32 -14.07 3.25 5.86
C ASP A 32 -14.83 2.11 6.53
N LEU A 33 -15.73 2.47 7.43
CA LEU A 33 -16.67 1.54 8.05
C LEU A 33 -17.63 0.99 7.01
N THR A 34 -18.15 1.82 6.09
CA THR A 34 -19.10 1.38 5.06
C THR A 34 -18.46 0.40 4.07
N LEU A 35 -17.24 0.65 3.59
CA LEU A 35 -16.55 -0.28 2.69
C LEU A 35 -16.18 -1.60 3.39
N ARG A 36 -15.70 -1.53 4.63
CA ARG A 36 -15.38 -2.72 5.43
C ARG A 36 -16.62 -3.57 5.68
N GLU A 37 -17.73 -2.95 6.06
CA GLU A 37 -19.02 -3.61 6.28
C GLU A 37 -19.56 -4.22 4.99
N HIS A 38 -19.42 -3.52 3.86
CA HIS A 38 -19.79 -4.02 2.55
C HIS A 38 -19.02 -5.29 2.16
N ILE A 39 -17.70 -5.31 2.37
CA ILE A 39 -16.88 -6.50 2.05
C ILE A 39 -17.26 -7.68 2.96
N LEU A 40 -17.53 -7.41 4.25
CA LEU A 40 -17.99 -8.44 5.18
C LEU A 40 -19.38 -8.96 4.84
N SER A 41 -20.31 -8.10 4.41
CA SER A 41 -21.65 -8.50 4.02
C SER A 41 -21.62 -9.33 2.73
N GLN A 42 -20.80 -8.94 1.75
CA GLN A 42 -20.61 -9.70 0.52
C GLN A 42 -19.97 -11.07 0.78
N TYR A 43 -18.98 -11.16 1.68
CA TYR A 43 -18.43 -12.44 2.10
C TYR A 43 -19.47 -13.34 2.76
N ARG A 44 -20.28 -12.79 3.67
CA ARG A 44 -21.36 -13.54 4.34
C ARG A 44 -22.38 -14.04 3.33
N ALA A 45 -22.83 -13.18 2.41
CA ALA A 45 -23.76 -13.57 1.35
C ALA A 45 -23.18 -14.66 0.44
N SER A 46 -21.87 -14.62 0.15
CA SER A 46 -21.19 -15.61 -0.70
C SER A 46 -21.08 -17.02 -0.09
N ARG A 47 -21.36 -17.19 1.21
CA ARG A 47 -21.31 -18.50 1.87
C ARG A 47 -22.41 -19.45 1.41
N ASP A 48 -23.58 -18.90 1.09
CA ASP A 48 -24.78 -19.68 0.77
C ASP A 48 -24.94 -19.91 -0.74
N LEU A 49 -23.96 -19.48 -1.54
CA LEU A 49 -24.00 -19.60 -2.99
C LEU A 49 -23.58 -21.00 -3.49
N PRO A 50 -24.07 -21.42 -4.68
CA PRO A 50 -23.59 -22.62 -5.35
C PRO A 50 -22.06 -22.65 -5.53
N PRO A 51 -21.44 -23.84 -5.53
CA PRO A 51 -19.99 -23.98 -5.53
C PRO A 51 -19.32 -23.27 -6.70
N GLU A 52 -19.90 -23.34 -7.90
CA GLU A 52 -19.35 -22.69 -9.10
C GLU A 52 -19.26 -21.16 -8.94
N LYS A 53 -20.37 -20.52 -8.55
CA LYS A 53 -20.42 -19.07 -8.31
C LYS A 53 -19.51 -18.66 -7.16
N SER A 54 -19.45 -19.47 -6.10
CA SER A 54 -18.55 -19.22 -4.97
C SER A 54 -17.07 -19.31 -5.38
N SER A 55 -16.71 -20.20 -6.31
CA SER A 55 -15.33 -20.33 -6.78
C SER A 55 -14.87 -19.09 -7.57
N ALA A 56 -15.74 -18.55 -8.43
CA ALA A 56 -15.47 -17.35 -9.20
C ALA A 56 -15.29 -16.13 -8.29
N LEU A 57 -16.15 -15.99 -7.27
CA LEU A 57 -16.02 -14.92 -6.26
C LEU A 57 -14.75 -15.04 -5.43
N ARG A 58 -14.35 -16.28 -5.07
CA ARG A 58 -13.08 -16.52 -4.35
C ARG A 58 -11.86 -16.20 -5.20
N ALA A 59 -11.88 -16.56 -6.49
CA ALA A 59 -10.82 -16.20 -7.44
C ALA A 59 -10.70 -14.69 -7.56
N MET A 60 -11.81 -13.98 -7.79
CA MET A 60 -11.84 -12.52 -7.86
C MET A 60 -11.32 -11.86 -6.58
N ALA A 61 -11.71 -12.36 -5.41
CA ALA A 61 -11.21 -11.85 -4.13
C ALA A 61 -9.70 -12.07 -3.96
N TYR A 62 -9.19 -13.22 -4.43
CA TYR A 62 -7.76 -13.52 -4.42
C TYR A 62 -6.98 -12.58 -5.35
N ASP A 63 -7.45 -12.40 -6.58
CA ASP A 63 -6.83 -11.50 -7.56
C ASP A 63 -6.77 -10.06 -7.03
N TYR A 64 -7.86 -9.59 -6.41
CA TYR A 64 -7.88 -8.28 -5.74
C TYR A 64 -6.86 -8.20 -4.60
N TYR A 65 -6.74 -9.25 -3.78
CA TYR A 65 -5.77 -9.29 -2.69
C TYR A 65 -4.33 -9.19 -3.21
N VAL A 66 -3.99 -9.96 -4.25
CA VAL A 66 -2.68 -9.93 -4.91
C VAL A 66 -2.40 -8.55 -5.52
N LEU A 67 -3.37 -7.98 -6.23
CA LEU A 67 -3.22 -6.63 -6.80
C LEU A 67 -2.91 -5.59 -5.70
N LYS A 68 -3.57 -5.68 -4.55
CA LYS A 68 -3.32 -4.76 -3.43
C LYS A 68 -1.96 -4.97 -2.79
N THR A 69 -1.47 -6.20 -2.67
CA THR A 69 -0.11 -6.45 -2.18
C THR A 69 0.94 -5.89 -3.14
N ASP A 70 0.76 -6.09 -4.43
CA ASP A 70 1.72 -5.69 -5.46
C ASP A 70 1.80 -4.16 -5.58
N LEU A 71 0.65 -3.48 -5.52
CA LEU A 71 0.64 -2.01 -5.50
C LEU A 71 1.34 -1.44 -4.26
N ALA A 72 1.16 -2.07 -3.09
CA ALA A 72 1.83 -1.64 -1.87
C ALA A 72 3.35 -1.84 -1.97
N GLU A 73 3.80 -2.97 -2.51
CA GLU A 73 5.22 -3.23 -2.71
C GLU A 73 5.81 -2.29 -3.78
N ARG A 74 5.08 -2.01 -4.86
CA ARG A 74 5.51 -1.02 -5.86
C ARG A 74 5.65 0.37 -5.28
N ALA A 75 4.72 0.81 -4.43
CA ALA A 75 4.82 2.10 -3.74
C ALA A 75 6.06 2.16 -2.85
N ARG A 76 6.34 1.08 -2.11
CA ARG A 76 7.55 0.95 -1.29
C ARG A 76 8.83 0.96 -2.12
N LEU A 77 8.89 0.20 -3.21
CA LEU A 77 10.05 0.17 -4.10
C LEU A 77 10.26 1.54 -4.75
N HIS A 78 9.20 2.20 -5.17
CA HIS A 78 9.28 3.56 -5.68
C HIS A 78 9.78 4.55 -4.61
N GLU A 79 9.37 4.39 -3.35
CA GLU A 79 9.92 5.20 -2.26
C GLU A 79 11.41 4.93 -2.03
N LEU A 80 11.87 3.68 -2.15
CA LEU A 80 13.29 3.33 -2.04
C LEU A 80 14.11 3.85 -3.22
N ASP A 81 13.55 3.78 -4.43
CA ASP A 81 14.16 4.19 -5.69
C ASP A 81 14.08 5.71 -5.93
N ALA A 82 13.11 6.39 -5.30
CA ALA A 82 13.04 7.85 -5.26
C ALA A 82 14.36 8.37 -4.67
N GLY A 83 15.24 8.79 -5.56
CA GLY A 83 16.60 9.20 -5.27
C GLY A 83 16.64 10.35 -4.27
N ALA A 84 17.86 10.65 -3.80
CA ALA A 84 18.10 11.75 -2.89
C ALA A 84 17.53 13.09 -3.41
N ASP A 85 17.41 13.24 -4.73
CA ASP A 85 16.93 14.44 -5.40
C ASP A 85 15.44 14.75 -5.18
N VAL A 86 14.63 13.74 -4.84
CA VAL A 86 13.20 13.92 -4.52
C VAL A 86 12.99 14.20 -3.02
N LYS A 87 13.91 13.72 -2.17
CA LYS A 87 13.77 13.76 -0.70
C LYS A 87 14.56 14.89 -0.04
N LEU A 88 15.63 15.35 -0.68
CA LEU A 88 16.50 16.39 -0.17
C LEU A 88 16.30 17.66 -0.97
N SER A 89 16.24 18.78 -0.27
CA SER A 89 16.32 20.07 -0.95
C SER A 89 17.65 20.20 -1.72
N PRO A 90 17.71 21.03 -2.78
CA PRO A 90 18.97 21.32 -3.48
C PRO A 90 20.10 21.78 -2.54
N LYS A 91 19.75 22.48 -1.45
CA LYS A 91 20.70 22.92 -0.40
C LYS A 91 21.28 21.73 0.38
N GLU A 92 20.48 20.72 0.70
CA GLU A 92 20.93 19.51 1.40
C GLU A 92 21.71 18.56 0.51
N LEU A 93 21.35 18.44 -0.77
CA LEU A 93 22.14 17.70 -1.77
C LEU A 93 23.54 18.31 -1.87
N SER A 94 23.61 19.63 -2.04
CA SER A 94 24.87 20.37 -2.09
C SER A 94 25.70 20.17 -0.81
N ARG A 95 25.05 20.24 0.36
CA ARG A 95 25.72 20.01 1.66
C ARG A 95 26.29 18.60 1.77
N ARG A 96 25.54 17.58 1.37
CA ARG A 96 26.00 16.18 1.38
C ARG A 96 27.13 15.94 0.37
N ALA A 97 27.05 16.57 -0.81
CA ALA A 97 28.10 16.49 -1.82
C ALA A 97 29.41 17.12 -1.32
N ALA A 98 29.34 18.32 -0.73
CA ALA A 98 30.49 18.97 -0.12
C ALA A 98 31.09 18.11 1.01
N ALA A 99 30.25 17.59 1.91
CA ALA A 99 30.71 16.72 3.00
C ALA A 99 31.43 15.46 2.50
N ARG A 100 30.96 14.85 1.40
CA ARG A 100 31.65 13.70 0.77
C ARG A 100 33.03 14.06 0.20
N ALA A 101 33.20 15.30 -0.25
CA ALA A 101 34.48 15.83 -0.70
C ALA A 101 35.37 16.35 0.45
N GLY A 102 34.92 16.23 1.71
CA GLY A 102 35.64 16.78 2.88
C GLY A 102 35.52 18.30 3.01
N LEU A 103 34.54 18.91 2.33
CA LEU A 103 34.30 20.35 2.27
C LEU A 103 33.05 20.73 3.06
N GLN A 104 33.00 21.98 3.52
CA GLN A 104 31.84 22.55 4.20
C GLN A 104 31.23 23.68 3.35
N LEU A 105 29.90 23.66 3.17
CA LEU A 105 29.22 24.72 2.43
C LEU A 105 29.19 26.03 3.24
N PRO A 106 29.43 27.19 2.61
CA PRO A 106 29.27 28.49 3.26
C PRO A 106 27.85 28.71 3.77
N LYS A 107 27.71 29.47 4.86
CA LYS A 107 26.40 29.93 5.33
C LYS A 107 25.92 31.02 4.36
N LEU A 108 24.89 30.70 3.57
CA LEU A 108 24.30 31.63 2.60
C LEU A 108 23.52 32.79 3.26
N ASP A 109 23.40 32.80 4.59
CA ASP A 109 22.66 33.81 5.35
C ASP A 109 23.48 35.10 5.57
N GLU A 110 24.71 35.18 5.04
CA GLU A 110 25.66 36.30 5.24
C GLU A 110 25.73 37.26 4.02
N TRP A 111 24.87 37.09 3.02
CA TRP A 111 24.81 37.93 1.81
C TRP A 111 23.47 38.66 1.73
N THR A 112 23.24 39.55 2.70
CA THR A 112 22.23 40.62 2.64
C THR A 112 22.91 41.94 2.93
#